data_AF-A0AB40AJS6-F1
#
_entry.id   AF-A0AB40AJS6-F1
#
_cell.length_a   1.000
_cell.length_b   1.000
_cell.length_c   1.000
_cell.angle_alpha   90.00
_cell.angle_beta   90.00
_cell.angle_gamma   90.00
#
_symmetry.space_group_name_H-M   'P 1'
#
loop_
_entity.id
_entity.type
_entity.pdbx_description
1 polymer ?
#
loop_
_entity_poly.entity_id
_entity_poly.type
_entity_poly.pdbx_seq_one_letter_code
_entity_poly.pdbx_strand_id
1 'polypeptide(L)'
;MSGCSIRALWIISPQDTVVFSRRFPVVEKRWRVACDRELAGHSPLHSLPSDPELASAFAERKRREGSARGFGIRVAQLSRVSDSWIVDPISRHIVGLRVLKEEEEEEEFLLWPLVLHVKGSYCILALPLVEPRQFKEYESKSGRPGCGDSDGEEDSLSSLLLSLPCITGAFAVAHAVGDIITGDTVEPEVVAGSTPSVGGLLDSLTGSIGISGIAARAKPVAAPVVASTASGASTIGAIISDTPKSTTRPIDKDALRTFISSAMPFGTPLDLNFSNISAIKTTGFSALDAPPTDLKQPGWKPYLYKGKQRVLFTIHETIYASMYDRDEIPDVISISGQVNCRAELEGLPDVSLPLTGLSSVRVEVLSFHPCVQVSEQGIDKQAMMFSPPLGNFTLMRYQAFSGLDPPVKGFYQLSMVSEDEGAFLFKLRLMEGYKAPLSMEFCTVTMPFPRRRVSSFDGNPSTGTVSMTEHSVEWKIITAGRGISGKSVEAIFSGTIRFFPWTSQRVSSMSRSVAPSAVEEDSDIEQEGSNNIVNIDEYLMEKMNKDLQAVDLEEPFCWQAYNYAKVSFKIVGGTLSGMSIDPKSVSIYPAVKAPVEYSMQALSGDYLLWNTLGTCPFAKSPELKQ
;
A
#
# COMPACT_ATOMS: atom_id res chain seq x y z
N MET A 1 -20.87 5.07 5.85
CA MET A 1 -20.77 4.22 4.64
C MET A 1 -22.16 3.70 4.24
N SER A 2 -23.13 4.57 3.95
CA SER A 2 -24.41 4.08 3.40
C SER A 2 -24.15 3.57 1.98
N GLY A 3 -24.40 2.28 1.73
CA GLY A 3 -24.21 1.67 0.41
C GLY A 3 -23.12 0.60 0.32
N CYS A 4 -22.40 0.28 1.40
CA CYS A 4 -21.49 -0.86 1.42
C CYS A 4 -21.98 -1.95 2.38
N SER A 5 -22.22 -3.15 1.86
CA SER A 5 -22.40 -4.36 2.65
C SER A 5 -21.50 -5.46 2.08
N ILE A 6 -20.99 -6.33 2.93
CA ILE A 6 -20.09 -7.43 2.57
C ILE A 6 -20.88 -8.73 2.65
N ARG A 7 -20.87 -9.50 1.56
CA ARG A 7 -21.46 -10.85 1.48
C ARG A 7 -20.55 -11.86 2.16
N ALA A 8 -19.25 -11.79 1.89
CA ALA A 8 -18.25 -12.68 2.46
C ALA A 8 -16.82 -12.11 2.43
N LEU A 9 -15.97 -12.67 3.29
CA LEU A 9 -14.54 -12.36 3.44
C LEU A 9 -13.75 -13.65 3.50
N TRP A 10 -12.57 -13.66 2.87
CA TRP A 10 -11.60 -14.74 2.96
C TRP A 10 -10.19 -14.20 3.12
N ILE A 11 -9.38 -14.90 3.90
CA ILE A 11 -7.93 -14.66 4.01
C ILE A 11 -7.23 -15.90 3.50
N ILE A 12 -6.38 -15.72 2.51
CA ILE A 12 -5.63 -16.76 1.83
C ILE A 12 -4.15 -16.64 2.21
N SER A 13 -3.57 -17.77 2.58
CA SER A 13 -2.15 -17.90 2.93
C SER A 13 -1.25 -17.86 1.69
N PRO A 14 0.08 -17.74 1.85
CA PRO A 14 1.03 -17.86 0.74
C PRO A 14 0.95 -19.21 0.00
N GLN A 15 0.43 -20.25 0.67
CA GLN A 15 0.25 -21.59 0.14
C GLN A 15 -1.11 -21.77 -0.56
N ASP A 16 -1.80 -20.66 -0.87
CA ASP A 16 -3.10 -20.63 -1.54
C ASP A 16 -4.22 -21.36 -0.77
N THR A 17 -4.10 -21.46 0.55
CA THR A 17 -5.12 -22.04 1.44
C THR A 17 -5.91 -20.96 2.18
N VAL A 18 -7.22 -21.15 2.30
CA VAL A 18 -8.07 -20.27 3.12
C VAL A 18 -7.77 -20.53 4.61
N VAL A 19 -7.19 -19.54 5.28
CA VAL A 19 -6.84 -19.63 6.72
C VAL A 19 -7.93 -19.04 7.62
N PHE A 20 -8.79 -18.20 7.06
CA PHE A 20 -9.95 -17.62 7.73
C PHE A 20 -11.01 -17.24 6.69
N SER A 21 -12.28 -17.46 7.03
CA SER A 21 -13.42 -17.01 6.23
C SER A 21 -14.55 -16.49 7.13
N ARG A 22 -15.31 -15.53 6.62
CA ARG A 22 -16.55 -15.04 7.25
C ARG A 22 -17.60 -14.81 6.18
N ARG A 23 -18.76 -15.46 6.33
CA ARG A 23 -19.94 -15.25 5.49
C ARG A 23 -20.98 -14.43 6.25
N PHE A 24 -21.74 -13.58 5.55
CA PHE A 24 -22.81 -12.76 6.12
C PHE A 24 -24.16 -13.15 5.49
N PRO A 25 -24.88 -14.14 6.07
CA PRO A 25 -26.10 -14.69 5.48
C PRO A 25 -27.21 -13.66 5.25
N VAL A 26 -27.26 -12.60 6.07
CA VAL A 26 -28.24 -11.52 5.92
C VAL A 26 -28.03 -10.75 4.61
N VAL A 27 -26.78 -10.40 4.30
CA VAL A 27 -26.42 -9.68 3.08
C VAL A 27 -26.61 -10.59 1.87
N GLU A 28 -26.19 -11.85 2.00
CA GLU A 28 -26.36 -12.86 0.95
C GLU A 28 -27.84 -13.08 0.60
N LYS A 29 -28.72 -13.20 1.61
CA LYS A 29 -30.15 -13.33 1.38
C LYS A 29 -30.74 -12.11 0.68
N ARG A 30 -30.28 -10.89 1.03
CA ARG A 30 -30.73 -9.65 0.36
C ARG A 30 -30.33 -9.62 -1.10
N TRP A 31 -29.08 -9.98 -1.40
CA TRP A 31 -28.60 -10.09 -2.78
C TRP A 31 -29.45 -11.08 -3.58
N ARG A 32 -29.69 -12.27 -3.00
CA ARG A 32 -30.52 -13.31 -3.62
C ARG A 32 -31.94 -12.85 -3.95
N VAL A 33 -32.60 -12.19 -3.01
CA VAL A 33 -33.94 -11.61 -3.24
C VAL A 33 -33.92 -10.51 -4.31
N ALA A 34 -32.84 -9.72 -4.41
CA ALA A 34 -32.69 -8.73 -5.47
C ALA A 34 -32.53 -9.41 -6.84
N CYS A 35 -31.72 -10.48 -6.91
CA CYS A 35 -31.58 -11.29 -8.11
C CYS A 35 -32.92 -11.86 -8.56
N ASP A 36 -33.70 -12.48 -7.67
CA ASP A 36 -35.01 -13.06 -8.00
C ASP A 36 -35.98 -12.03 -8.61
N ARG A 37 -35.91 -10.77 -8.17
CA ARG A 37 -36.75 -9.67 -8.68
C ARG A 37 -36.32 -9.17 -10.06
N GLU A 38 -35.01 -9.13 -10.33
CA GLU A 38 -34.45 -8.54 -11.56
C GLU A 38 -34.10 -9.55 -12.67
N LEU A 39 -33.95 -10.84 -12.34
CA LEU A 39 -33.49 -11.89 -13.27
C LEU A 39 -34.62 -12.79 -13.80
N ALA A 40 -35.88 -12.52 -13.47
CA ALA A 40 -37.05 -13.25 -13.99
C ALA A 40 -36.88 -14.79 -13.97
N GLY A 41 -36.21 -15.34 -12.94
CA GLY A 41 -36.09 -16.78 -12.73
C GLY A 41 -35.16 -17.55 -13.69
N HIS A 42 -34.29 -16.89 -14.46
CA HIS A 42 -33.47 -17.54 -15.52
C HIS A 42 -31.96 -17.67 -15.24
N SER A 43 -31.50 -17.50 -14.00
CA SER A 43 -30.11 -17.82 -13.65
C SER A 43 -30.05 -18.62 -12.35
N PRO A 44 -29.34 -19.76 -12.31
CA PRO A 44 -29.15 -20.50 -11.07
C PRO A 44 -28.46 -19.59 -10.06
N LEU A 45 -29.16 -19.31 -8.97
CA LEU A 45 -28.66 -18.46 -7.91
C LEU A 45 -27.73 -19.30 -7.03
N HIS A 46 -26.48 -19.43 -7.46
CA HIS A 46 -25.54 -20.30 -6.76
C HIS A 46 -25.25 -19.78 -5.34
N SER A 47 -25.18 -20.71 -4.39
CA SER A 47 -24.67 -20.46 -3.06
C SER A 47 -23.22 -19.99 -3.11
N LEU A 48 -22.82 -19.17 -2.13
CA LEU A 48 -21.40 -18.85 -1.93
C LEU A 48 -20.57 -20.13 -1.83
N PRO A 49 -19.35 -20.15 -2.40
CA PRO A 49 -18.51 -21.35 -2.42
C PRO A 49 -18.07 -21.74 -1.01
N SER A 50 -17.71 -23.01 -0.85
CA SER A 50 -16.95 -23.51 0.28
C SER A 50 -15.51 -22.95 0.27
N ASP A 51 -14.81 -23.06 1.41
CA ASP A 51 -13.42 -22.60 1.49
C ASP A 51 -12.47 -23.37 0.56
N PRO A 52 -12.60 -24.71 0.40
CA PRO A 52 -11.81 -25.47 -0.59
C PRO A 52 -12.11 -25.08 -2.05
N GLU A 53 -13.39 -24.95 -2.44
CA GLU A 53 -13.77 -24.54 -3.80
C GLU A 53 -13.19 -23.16 -4.14
N LEU A 54 -13.28 -22.19 -3.22
CA LEU A 54 -12.70 -20.88 -3.41
C LEU A 54 -11.16 -20.93 -3.47
N ALA A 55 -10.52 -21.71 -2.60
CA ALA A 55 -9.07 -21.88 -2.61
C ALA A 55 -8.59 -22.47 -3.95
N SER A 56 -9.29 -23.50 -4.45
CA SER A 56 -9.02 -24.12 -5.74
C SER A 56 -9.18 -23.12 -6.88
N ALA A 57 -10.31 -22.41 -6.94
CA ALA A 57 -10.56 -21.38 -7.94
C ALA A 57 -9.52 -20.25 -7.90
N PHE A 58 -9.10 -19.83 -6.70
CA PHE A 58 -8.07 -18.80 -6.52
C PHE A 58 -6.69 -19.31 -6.97
N ALA A 59 -6.31 -20.53 -6.60
CA ALA A 59 -5.05 -21.15 -7.02
C ALA A 59 -5.02 -21.40 -8.52
N GLU A 60 -6.14 -21.82 -9.12
CA GLU A 60 -6.29 -21.98 -10.56
C GLU A 60 -6.18 -20.63 -11.27
N ARG A 61 -6.88 -19.58 -10.79
CA ARG A 61 -6.71 -18.22 -11.30
C ARG A 61 -5.25 -17.78 -11.22
N LYS A 62 -4.60 -17.97 -10.07
CA LYS A 62 -3.18 -17.65 -9.86
C LYS A 62 -2.27 -18.46 -10.79
N ARG A 63 -2.59 -19.72 -11.10
CA ARG A 63 -1.83 -20.56 -12.05
C ARG A 63 -2.08 -20.16 -13.51
N ARG A 64 -3.31 -19.78 -13.85
CA ARG A 64 -3.68 -19.23 -15.16
C ARG A 64 -2.96 -17.91 -15.40
N GLU A 65 -2.82 -17.11 -14.35
CA GLU A 65 -2.11 -15.82 -14.40
C GLU A 65 -0.60 -15.96 -14.15
N GLY A 66 -0.17 -17.05 -13.53
CA GLY A 66 1.19 -17.27 -13.01
C GLY A 66 1.77 -18.65 -13.33
N SER A 67 1.49 -19.20 -14.52
CA SER A 67 2.33 -20.25 -15.11
C SER A 67 3.77 -19.74 -15.14
N ALA A 68 4.78 -20.62 -15.07
CA ALA A 68 6.18 -20.25 -15.30
C ALA A 68 6.46 -19.80 -16.78
N ARG A 69 5.41 -19.42 -17.51
CA ARG A 69 5.37 -18.66 -18.77
C ARG A 69 4.27 -17.58 -18.73
N GLY A 70 3.97 -17.07 -17.53
CA GLY A 70 2.99 -16.02 -17.20
C GLY A 70 3.47 -14.64 -17.63
N PHE A 71 3.68 -14.49 -18.93
CA PHE A 71 3.74 -13.19 -19.57
C PHE A 71 2.30 -12.84 -19.94
N GLY A 72 1.70 -11.90 -19.21
CA GLY A 72 0.35 -11.41 -19.49
C GLY A 72 0.35 -10.54 -20.75
N ILE A 73 0.37 -11.19 -21.92
CA ILE A 73 0.25 -10.54 -23.22
C ILE A 73 -1.19 -10.65 -23.65
N ARG A 74 -1.79 -9.52 -24.04
CA ARG A 74 -2.96 -9.57 -24.91
C ARG A 74 -2.51 -10.15 -26.25
N VAL A 75 -2.74 -11.43 -26.48
CA VAL A 75 -2.90 -11.89 -27.86
C VAL A 75 -4.24 -11.32 -28.32
N ALA A 76 -4.30 -10.70 -29.51
CA ALA A 76 -5.53 -10.18 -30.11
C ALA A 76 -6.67 -11.22 -30.25
N GLN A 77 -6.42 -12.48 -29.83
CA GLN A 77 -7.29 -13.63 -29.95
C GLN A 77 -7.40 -14.48 -28.66
N LEU A 78 -7.09 -13.98 -27.46
CA LEU A 78 -7.34 -14.76 -26.23
C LEU A 78 -8.77 -14.58 -25.66
N SER A 79 -9.23 -15.65 -25.00
CA SER A 79 -10.62 -15.98 -24.67
C SER A 79 -11.42 -14.83 -24.05
N ARG A 80 -12.73 -14.79 -24.37
CA ARG A 80 -13.78 -13.84 -23.93
C ARG A 80 -13.90 -13.56 -22.41
N VAL A 81 -12.97 -14.04 -21.59
CA VAL A 81 -13.17 -14.36 -20.18
C VAL A 81 -11.96 -14.01 -19.27
N SER A 82 -10.82 -13.51 -19.78
CA SER A 82 -9.66 -13.23 -18.91
C SER A 82 -9.87 -11.99 -18.02
N ASP A 83 -9.91 -12.16 -16.69
CA ASP A 83 -10.11 -11.09 -15.69
C ASP A 83 -8.86 -10.20 -15.43
N SER A 84 -7.80 -10.31 -16.22
CA SER A 84 -6.52 -9.61 -16.01
C SER A 84 -6.49 -8.26 -16.76
N TRP A 85 -7.20 -7.26 -16.24
CA TRP A 85 -7.33 -5.96 -16.88
C TRP A 85 -6.36 -4.94 -16.24
N ILE A 86 -5.20 -4.70 -16.85
CA ILE A 86 -4.25 -3.64 -16.44
C ILE A 86 -4.50 -2.41 -17.32
N VAL A 87 -5.55 -1.63 -17.02
CA VAL A 87 -5.72 -0.29 -17.60
C VAL A 87 -6.06 0.76 -16.54
N ASP A 88 -6.49 0.35 -15.33
CA ASP A 88 -6.66 1.25 -14.18
C ASP A 88 -5.99 0.69 -12.89
N PRO A 89 -5.28 1.51 -12.08
CA PRO A 89 -4.73 1.08 -10.79
C PRO A 89 -5.77 0.52 -9.81
N ILE A 90 -7.06 0.81 -9.96
CA ILE A 90 -8.15 0.23 -9.17
C ILE A 90 -8.55 -1.16 -9.70
N SER A 91 -8.50 -1.37 -11.02
CA SER A 91 -8.94 -2.64 -11.65
C SER A 91 -8.02 -3.80 -11.30
N ARG A 92 -6.72 -3.55 -11.06
CA ARG A 92 -5.77 -4.59 -10.61
C ARG A 92 -6.12 -5.23 -9.27
N HIS A 93 -6.95 -4.55 -8.48
CA HIS A 93 -7.36 -5.00 -7.15
C HIS A 93 -8.78 -5.56 -7.15
N ILE A 94 -9.43 -5.66 -8.32
CA ILE A 94 -10.80 -6.16 -8.45
C ILE A 94 -10.76 -7.33 -9.40
N VAL A 95 -11.09 -8.51 -8.88
CA VAL A 95 -10.96 -9.78 -9.62
C VAL A 95 -12.30 -10.48 -9.76
N GLY A 96 -12.41 -11.34 -10.77
CA GLY A 96 -13.41 -12.39 -10.86
C GLY A 96 -12.81 -13.72 -10.41
N LEU A 97 -13.63 -14.58 -9.80
CA LEU A 97 -13.29 -15.99 -9.61
C LEU A 97 -14.40 -16.85 -10.22
N ARG A 98 -14.02 -17.73 -11.14
CA ARG A 98 -14.89 -18.80 -11.62
C ARG A 98 -14.76 -19.97 -10.69
N VAL A 99 -15.86 -20.36 -10.08
CA VAL A 99 -15.88 -21.47 -9.13
C VAL A 99 -16.65 -22.62 -9.75
N LEU A 100 -15.99 -23.76 -9.83
CA LEU A 100 -16.60 -25.05 -10.12
C LEU A 100 -17.21 -25.59 -8.82
N LYS A 101 -18.49 -25.94 -8.85
CA LYS A 101 -19.12 -26.67 -7.75
C LYS A 101 -18.89 -28.16 -7.92
N GLU A 102 -18.46 -28.82 -6.85
CA GLU A 102 -18.25 -30.27 -6.87
C GLU A 102 -19.56 -31.08 -7.01
N GLU A 103 -20.69 -30.49 -6.60
CA GLU A 103 -22.02 -31.17 -6.59
C GLU A 103 -22.81 -31.00 -7.90
N GLU A 104 -22.44 -30.05 -8.75
CA GLU A 104 -23.13 -29.68 -9.99
C GLU A 104 -22.10 -29.80 -11.14
N GLU A 105 -21.76 -31.04 -11.53
CA GLU A 105 -20.86 -31.32 -12.65
C GLU A 105 -21.32 -30.50 -13.87
N GLU A 106 -20.50 -29.50 -14.26
CA GLU A 106 -20.60 -28.62 -15.45
C GLU A 106 -21.06 -27.14 -15.28
N GLU A 107 -21.53 -26.67 -14.12
CA GLU A 107 -21.88 -25.24 -13.96
C GLU A 107 -20.81 -24.42 -13.21
N GLU A 108 -19.95 -23.73 -13.98
CA GLU A 108 -19.08 -22.66 -13.47
C GLU A 108 -19.89 -21.40 -13.18
N PHE A 109 -19.77 -20.87 -11.96
CA PHE A 109 -20.36 -19.57 -11.64
C PHE A 109 -19.31 -18.52 -11.27
N LEU A 110 -19.62 -17.28 -11.59
CA LEU A 110 -18.71 -16.14 -11.43
C LEU A 110 -18.95 -15.41 -10.10
N LEU A 111 -17.91 -15.31 -9.29
CA LEU A 111 -17.86 -14.42 -8.13
C LEU A 111 -17.23 -13.10 -8.54
N TRP A 112 -18.08 -12.07 -8.62
CA TRP A 112 -17.66 -10.72 -8.95
C TRP A 112 -18.58 -9.67 -8.30
N PRO A 113 -18.07 -8.47 -7.95
CA PRO A 113 -16.64 -8.12 -7.90
C PRO A 113 -15.98 -8.68 -6.64
N LEU A 114 -14.75 -9.19 -6.72
CA LEU A 114 -13.95 -9.52 -5.54
C LEU A 114 -12.85 -8.48 -5.37
N VAL A 115 -12.85 -7.76 -4.25
CA VAL A 115 -11.73 -6.88 -3.90
C VAL A 115 -10.60 -7.75 -3.34
N LEU A 116 -9.45 -7.71 -4.01
CA LEU A 116 -8.20 -8.37 -3.64
C LEU A 116 -7.23 -7.35 -3.05
N HIS A 117 -6.96 -7.49 -1.76
CA HIS A 117 -5.95 -6.72 -1.05
C HIS A 117 -4.82 -7.64 -0.60
N VAL A 118 -3.58 -7.33 -0.98
CA VAL A 118 -2.39 -8.04 -0.53
C VAL A 118 -1.79 -7.28 0.65
N LYS A 119 -1.62 -7.96 1.79
CA LYS A 119 -0.99 -7.41 2.99
C LYS A 119 0.00 -8.41 3.56
N GLY A 120 1.27 -8.01 3.60
CA GLY A 120 2.36 -8.91 3.96
C GLY A 120 2.39 -10.09 2.99
N SER A 121 2.32 -11.31 3.52
CA SER A 121 2.27 -12.55 2.73
C SER A 121 0.85 -13.09 2.53
N TYR A 122 -0.18 -12.38 2.99
CA TYR A 122 -1.58 -12.81 2.91
C TYR A 122 -2.35 -12.05 1.81
N CYS A 123 -3.31 -12.75 1.21
CA CYS A 123 -4.30 -12.15 0.33
C CYS A 123 -5.66 -12.09 1.05
N ILE A 124 -6.27 -10.90 1.08
CA ILE A 124 -7.60 -10.66 1.65
C ILE A 124 -8.57 -10.47 0.49
N LEU A 125 -9.60 -11.30 0.43
CA LEU A 125 -10.69 -11.22 -0.53
C LEU A 125 -11.94 -10.71 0.16
N ALA A 126 -12.53 -9.63 -0.35
CA ALA A 126 -13.81 -9.09 0.10
C ALA A 126 -14.83 -9.10 -1.03
N LEU A 127 -15.96 -9.78 -0.82
CA LEU A 127 -17.09 -9.81 -1.74
C LEU A 127 -18.15 -8.83 -1.26
N PRO A 128 -18.28 -7.64 -1.84
CA PRO A 128 -19.36 -6.72 -1.52
C PRO A 128 -20.71 -7.18 -2.10
N LEU A 129 -21.77 -6.56 -1.60
CA LEU A 129 -23.08 -6.52 -2.21
C LEU A 129 -23.02 -5.58 -3.42
N VAL A 130 -23.30 -6.11 -4.61
CA VAL A 130 -23.48 -5.36 -5.85
C VAL A 130 -24.91 -5.58 -6.35
N GLU A 131 -25.52 -4.57 -6.98
CA GLU A 131 -26.86 -4.73 -7.53
C GLU A 131 -26.84 -5.69 -8.75
N PRO A 132 -27.87 -6.54 -8.94
CA PRO A 132 -27.86 -7.52 -10.03
C PRO A 132 -27.73 -6.87 -11.42
N ARG A 133 -28.37 -5.72 -11.65
CA ARG A 133 -28.18 -4.91 -12.86
C ARG A 133 -26.72 -4.54 -13.15
N GLN A 134 -25.94 -4.17 -12.14
CA GLN A 134 -24.52 -3.80 -12.28
C GLN A 134 -23.65 -5.03 -12.56
N PHE A 135 -24.01 -6.18 -11.96
CA PHE A 135 -23.38 -7.47 -12.26
C PHE A 135 -23.63 -7.89 -13.72
N LYS A 136 -24.87 -7.78 -14.22
CA LYS A 136 -25.20 -8.03 -15.63
C LYS A 136 -24.46 -7.10 -16.58
N GLU A 137 -24.33 -5.83 -16.21
CA GLU A 137 -23.60 -4.85 -17.00
C GLU A 137 -22.13 -5.24 -17.13
N TYR A 138 -21.51 -5.71 -16.03
CA TYR A 138 -20.17 -6.28 -16.05
C TYR A 138 -20.08 -7.51 -16.97
N GLU A 139 -21.01 -8.47 -16.86
CA GLU A 139 -21.01 -9.65 -17.74
C GLU A 139 -21.15 -9.28 -19.22
N SER A 140 -22.02 -8.31 -19.53
CA SER A 140 -22.21 -7.81 -20.90
C SER A 140 -20.96 -7.12 -21.45
N LYS A 141 -20.27 -6.32 -20.61
CA LYS A 141 -19.08 -5.56 -21.00
C LYS A 141 -17.81 -6.42 -21.05
N SER A 142 -17.61 -7.31 -20.08
CA SER A 142 -16.43 -8.19 -20.00
C SER A 142 -16.29 -9.13 -21.19
N GLY A 143 -17.41 -9.52 -21.82
CA GLY A 143 -17.40 -10.35 -23.04
C GLY A 143 -17.07 -9.63 -24.35
N ARG A 144 -16.90 -8.29 -24.35
CA ARG A 144 -16.62 -7.50 -25.56
C ARG A 144 -15.11 -7.40 -25.81
N PRO A 145 -14.62 -7.64 -27.05
CA PRO A 145 -13.23 -7.32 -27.40
C PRO A 145 -13.01 -5.80 -27.28
N GLY A 146 -11.94 -5.40 -26.59
CA GLY A 146 -11.61 -3.98 -26.36
C GLY A 146 -12.27 -3.33 -25.13
N CYS A 147 -13.00 -4.08 -24.29
CA CYS A 147 -13.67 -3.55 -23.08
C CYS A 147 -12.75 -2.92 -22.02
N GLY A 148 -11.44 -3.16 -22.15
CA GLY A 148 -10.40 -2.55 -21.35
C GLY A 148 -9.62 -1.45 -22.05
N ASP A 149 -9.94 -1.02 -23.28
CA ASP A 149 -9.22 0.10 -23.89
C ASP A 149 -9.64 1.43 -23.26
N SER A 150 -8.64 2.25 -22.93
CA SER A 150 -8.79 3.57 -22.31
C SER A 150 -9.22 4.64 -23.31
N ASP A 151 -9.85 4.27 -24.41
CA ASP A 151 -10.17 5.15 -25.55
C ASP A 151 -11.34 6.09 -25.23
N GLY A 152 -11.29 6.76 -24.08
CA GLY A 152 -12.17 7.88 -23.71
C GLY A 152 -13.67 7.61 -23.75
N GLU A 153 -14.12 6.38 -23.99
CA GLU A 153 -15.53 6.04 -24.08
C GLU A 153 -16.13 6.06 -22.67
N GLU A 154 -17.20 6.84 -22.50
CA GLU A 154 -17.98 6.95 -21.25
C GLU A 154 -18.50 5.58 -20.76
N ASP A 155 -18.48 4.54 -21.60
CA ASP A 155 -19.06 3.21 -21.37
C ASP A 155 -18.04 2.09 -21.08
N SER A 156 -16.84 2.41 -20.58
CA SER A 156 -15.79 1.42 -20.24
C SER A 156 -16.06 0.60 -18.96
N LEU A 157 -15.32 -0.50 -18.76
CA LEU A 157 -15.35 -1.24 -17.49
C LEU A 157 -14.81 -0.41 -16.32
N SER A 158 -13.81 0.43 -16.57
CA SER A 158 -13.25 1.32 -15.54
C SER A 158 -14.28 2.33 -15.04
N SER A 159 -15.10 2.91 -15.94
CA SER A 159 -16.18 3.82 -15.52
C SER A 159 -17.24 3.10 -14.68
N LEU A 160 -17.58 1.84 -15.03
CA LEU A 160 -18.45 1.00 -14.19
C LEU A 160 -17.85 0.82 -12.79
N LEU A 161 -16.59 0.40 -12.67
CA LEU A 161 -15.94 0.15 -11.37
C LEU A 161 -15.88 1.42 -10.49
N LEU A 162 -15.55 2.57 -11.08
CA LEU A 162 -15.52 3.86 -10.37
C LEU A 162 -16.92 4.30 -9.91
N SER A 163 -17.97 3.87 -10.59
CA SER A 163 -19.36 4.18 -10.22
C SER A 163 -19.93 3.36 -9.07
N LEU A 164 -19.21 2.33 -8.58
CA LEU A 164 -19.69 1.37 -7.57
C LEU A 164 -19.16 1.73 -6.17
N PRO A 165 -19.96 2.35 -5.28
CA PRO A 165 -19.49 2.76 -3.95
C PRO A 165 -19.14 1.57 -3.03
N CYS A 166 -19.69 0.39 -3.35
CA CYS A 166 -19.43 -0.84 -2.60
C CYS A 166 -17.97 -1.31 -2.73
N ILE A 167 -17.28 -0.96 -3.83
CA ILE A 167 -15.86 -1.24 -4.03
C ILE A 167 -15.01 -0.50 -3.00
N THR A 168 -15.20 0.81 -2.85
CA THR A 168 -14.45 1.63 -1.88
C THR A 168 -14.65 1.12 -0.45
N GLY A 169 -15.88 0.77 -0.09
CA GLY A 169 -16.17 0.20 1.23
C GLY A 169 -15.55 -1.18 1.45
N ALA A 170 -15.52 -2.04 0.43
CA ALA A 170 -14.84 -3.33 0.48
C ALA A 170 -13.32 -3.18 0.61
N PHE A 171 -12.70 -2.20 -0.05
CA PHE A 171 -11.29 -1.85 0.18
C PHE A 171 -11.03 -1.45 1.63
N ALA A 172 -11.85 -0.56 2.19
CA ALA A 172 -11.70 -0.14 3.57
C ALA A 172 -11.77 -1.34 4.56
N VAL A 173 -12.68 -2.28 4.31
CA VAL A 173 -12.79 -3.52 5.10
C VAL A 173 -11.55 -4.39 4.92
N ALA A 174 -11.10 -4.61 3.68
CA ALA A 174 -9.95 -5.46 3.38
C ALA A 174 -8.65 -4.90 3.98
N HIS A 175 -8.46 -3.58 3.93
CA HIS A 175 -7.35 -2.88 4.58
C HIS A 175 -7.39 -3.03 6.10
N ALA A 176 -8.53 -2.76 6.74
CA ALA A 176 -8.66 -2.87 8.20
C ALA A 176 -8.40 -4.30 8.69
N VAL A 177 -8.88 -5.31 7.96
CA VAL A 177 -8.56 -6.71 8.23
C VAL A 177 -7.07 -6.99 8.04
N GLY A 178 -6.47 -6.48 6.96
CA GLY A 178 -5.04 -6.55 6.67
C GLY A 178 -4.15 -6.02 7.82
N ASP A 179 -4.48 -4.85 8.34
CA ASP A 179 -3.73 -4.22 9.44
C ASP A 179 -3.81 -5.06 10.73
N ILE A 180 -4.97 -5.65 11.02
CA ILE A 180 -5.15 -6.53 12.19
C ILE A 180 -4.33 -7.81 12.05
N ILE A 181 -4.31 -8.47 10.89
CA ILE A 181 -3.60 -9.75 10.72
C ILE A 181 -2.08 -9.59 10.74
N THR A 182 -1.57 -8.44 10.31
CA THR A 182 -0.13 -8.14 10.32
C THR A 182 0.33 -7.54 11.64
N GLY A 183 -0.60 -7.01 12.44
CA GLY A 183 -0.28 -6.19 13.60
C GLY A 183 0.27 -4.81 13.22
N ASP A 184 0.17 -4.44 11.94
CA ASP A 184 0.60 -3.15 11.39
C ASP A 184 -0.52 -2.11 11.53
N THR A 185 -1.10 -1.96 12.73
CA THR A 185 -1.94 -0.79 13.02
C THR A 185 -1.01 0.42 13.15
N VAL A 186 -0.63 1.01 12.01
CA VAL A 186 0.19 2.22 11.98
C VAL A 186 -0.71 3.38 12.44
N GLU A 187 -0.56 3.77 13.72
CA GLU A 187 -1.16 5.02 14.15
C GLU A 187 -0.59 6.17 13.33
N PRO A 188 -1.43 7.12 12.86
CA PRO A 188 -0.95 8.31 12.19
C PRO A 188 0.11 9.00 13.05
N GLU A 189 1.29 9.21 12.49
CA GLU A 189 2.36 9.89 13.21
C GLU A 189 1.98 11.38 13.36
N VAL A 190 2.02 11.84 14.60
CA VAL A 190 1.80 13.23 15.01
C VAL A 190 3.01 13.64 15.83
N VAL A 191 3.86 14.48 15.25
CA VAL A 191 5.15 14.86 15.85
C VAL A 191 4.92 16.04 16.80
N ALA A 192 5.12 15.82 18.10
CA ALA A 192 5.18 16.89 19.10
C ALA A 192 6.53 17.61 19.02
N GLY A 193 6.52 18.94 19.12
CA GLY A 193 7.76 19.72 19.11
C GLY A 193 8.58 19.42 20.37
N SER A 194 9.86 19.11 20.23
CA SER A 194 10.78 19.11 21.39
C SER A 194 11.02 20.56 21.80
N THR A 195 10.31 21.04 22.83
CA THR A 195 10.74 22.26 23.51
C THR A 195 12.10 21.98 24.15
N PRO A 196 13.15 22.79 23.90
CA PRO A 196 14.41 22.66 24.65
C PRO A 196 14.12 23.01 26.11
N SER A 197 14.05 21.98 26.96
CA SER A 197 13.97 22.17 28.41
C SER A 197 15.32 22.69 28.90
N VAL A 198 15.43 24.01 29.04
CA VAL A 198 16.54 24.64 29.76
C VAL A 198 16.30 24.39 31.25
N GLY A 199 16.98 23.40 31.84
CA GLY A 199 17.00 23.22 33.29
C GLY A 199 16.97 21.75 33.72
N GLY A 200 18.15 21.18 33.95
CA GLY A 200 18.28 19.81 34.46
C GLY A 200 19.73 19.45 34.75
N LEU A 201 20.48 20.36 35.39
CA LEU A 201 21.89 20.14 35.76
C LEU A 201 22.16 20.35 37.26
N LEU A 202 21.13 20.53 38.09
CA LEU A 202 21.29 20.79 39.53
C LEU A 202 20.67 19.74 40.47
N ASP A 203 19.96 18.73 39.98
CA ASP A 203 19.34 17.71 40.85
C ASP A 203 20.29 16.56 41.26
N SER A 204 21.58 16.63 40.93
CA SER A 204 22.55 15.57 41.28
C SER A 204 23.35 15.79 42.56
N LEU A 205 23.04 16.80 43.39
CA LEU A 205 23.82 17.06 44.61
C LEU A 205 22.97 17.43 45.83
N THR A 206 22.09 16.53 46.29
CA THR A 206 21.82 16.36 47.72
C THR A 206 21.50 14.89 48.02
N GLY A 207 22.52 14.12 48.38
CA GLY A 207 22.35 12.82 49.02
C GLY A 207 22.20 12.99 50.52
N SER A 208 21.18 12.38 51.12
CA SER A 208 21.18 11.96 52.53
C SER A 208 19.92 11.16 52.91
N ILE A 209 20.12 9.84 53.05
CA ILE A 209 19.75 8.99 54.19
C ILE A 209 18.47 9.36 54.99
N GLY A 210 17.40 8.61 54.71
CA GLY A 210 16.51 7.87 55.62
C GLY A 210 15.82 8.55 56.82
N ILE A 211 14.48 8.53 56.83
CA ILE A 211 13.61 8.04 57.94
C ILE A 211 12.15 7.88 57.48
N SER A 212 11.52 6.77 57.87
CA SER A 212 10.09 6.45 57.68
C SER A 212 9.20 7.17 58.71
N GLY A 213 8.01 7.63 58.30
CA GLY A 213 6.98 8.10 59.24
C GLY A 213 5.71 8.71 58.62
N ILE A 214 4.66 7.89 58.47
CA ILE A 214 3.21 8.14 58.68
C ILE A 214 2.62 9.52 58.27
N ALA A 215 1.73 9.54 57.26
CA ALA A 215 0.31 9.96 57.39
C ALA A 215 -0.43 10.09 56.03
N ALA A 216 -1.52 9.33 55.94
CA ALA A 216 -2.71 9.42 55.10
C ALA A 216 -2.92 10.61 54.14
N ARG A 217 -3.16 10.30 52.85
CA ARG A 217 -4.44 10.58 52.13
C ARG A 217 -4.44 9.85 50.79
N ALA A 218 -5.38 8.92 50.60
CA ALA A 218 -5.57 8.26 49.32
C ALA A 218 -6.01 9.29 48.26
N LYS A 219 -5.18 9.51 47.24
CA LYS A 219 -5.58 10.16 45.98
C LYS A 219 -6.39 9.15 45.15
N PRO A 220 -7.43 9.57 44.42
CA PRO A 220 -8.08 8.69 43.45
C PRO A 220 -7.05 8.28 42.39
N VAL A 221 -6.93 6.98 42.18
CA VAL A 221 -6.13 6.38 41.11
C VAL A 221 -6.75 6.83 39.79
N ALA A 222 -6.03 7.69 39.06
CA ALA A 222 -6.31 7.90 37.66
C ALA A 222 -6.15 6.55 36.95
N ALA A 223 -7.13 6.16 36.14
CA ALA A 223 -7.01 5.00 35.27
C ALA A 223 -5.71 5.14 34.47
N PRO A 224 -4.87 4.10 34.38
CA PRO A 224 -3.69 4.17 33.54
C PRO A 224 -4.16 4.41 32.12
N VAL A 225 -3.75 5.55 31.54
CA VAL A 225 -3.73 5.68 30.09
C VAL A 225 -2.87 4.52 29.63
N VAL A 226 -3.49 3.56 28.94
CA VAL A 226 -2.76 2.54 28.20
C VAL A 226 -2.10 3.27 27.05
N ALA A 227 -1.03 4.01 27.35
CA ALA A 227 0.03 4.20 26.40
C ALA A 227 0.57 2.79 26.18
N SER A 228 0.23 2.19 25.04
CA SER A 228 0.93 1.00 24.58
C SER A 228 2.41 1.32 24.70
N THR A 229 3.10 0.66 25.64
CA THR A 229 4.55 0.66 25.72
C THR A 229 5.06 -0.16 24.53
N ALA A 230 4.90 0.39 23.33
CA ALA A 230 5.87 0.16 22.30
C ALA A 230 7.08 0.96 22.74
N SER A 231 8.12 0.28 23.21
CA SER A 231 9.44 0.86 23.42
C SER A 231 9.95 1.38 22.09
N GLY A 232 9.51 2.58 21.71
CA GLY A 232 10.02 3.35 20.60
C GLY A 232 11.36 3.93 21.00
N ALA A 233 12.38 3.09 21.06
CA ALA A 233 13.71 3.57 20.68
C ALA A 233 13.56 4.00 19.22
N SER A 234 13.49 5.31 18.98
CA SER A 234 13.45 5.90 17.65
C SER A 234 14.72 5.53 16.90
N THR A 235 14.72 4.38 16.23
CA THR A 235 15.66 4.05 15.19
C THR A 235 15.30 4.88 13.96
N ILE A 236 15.81 6.11 13.94
CA ILE A 236 15.98 6.87 12.72
C ILE A 236 16.79 5.96 11.76
N GLY A 237 16.18 5.55 10.65
CA GLY A 237 16.89 4.87 9.55
C GLY A 237 16.49 3.44 9.18
N ALA A 238 15.31 2.94 9.53
CA ALA A 238 14.78 1.74 8.88
C ALA A 238 14.06 2.13 7.56
N ILE A 239 14.87 2.33 6.54
CA ILE A 239 14.47 2.50 5.14
C ILE A 239 13.62 1.30 4.71
N ILE A 240 12.58 1.55 3.91
CA ILE A 240 11.83 0.53 3.16
C ILE A 240 12.83 -0.17 2.23
N SER A 241 13.54 -1.18 2.76
CA SER A 241 14.15 -2.21 1.95
C SER A 241 13.06 -3.23 1.68
N ASP A 242 12.72 -3.46 0.41
CA ASP A 242 11.87 -4.57 -0.05
C ASP A 242 12.56 -5.93 0.12
N THR A 243 13.04 -6.22 1.33
CA THR A 243 13.38 -7.56 1.76
C THR A 243 12.20 -8.05 2.61
N PRO A 244 11.46 -9.08 2.19
CA PRO A 244 10.37 -9.62 3.00
C PRO A 244 10.99 -10.20 4.27
N LYS A 245 10.89 -9.47 5.39
CA LYS A 245 11.13 -10.03 6.72
C LYS A 245 9.99 -11.00 7.01
N SER A 246 10.12 -12.21 6.48
CA SER A 246 9.24 -13.35 6.74
C SER A 246 9.48 -13.87 8.16
N THR A 247 8.97 -13.15 9.15
CA THR A 247 8.57 -13.75 10.41
C THR A 247 7.05 -13.70 10.44
N THR A 248 6.41 -14.71 9.84
CA THR A 248 4.96 -14.87 9.85
C THR A 248 4.49 -15.09 11.29
N ARG A 249 4.03 -14.02 11.95
CA ARG A 249 3.23 -14.18 13.16
C ARG A 249 1.95 -14.94 12.79
N PRO A 250 1.52 -15.95 13.57
CA PRO A 250 0.26 -16.62 13.32
C PRO A 250 -0.90 -15.62 13.45
N ILE A 251 -1.89 -15.71 12.55
CA ILE A 251 -3.08 -14.85 12.59
C ILE A 251 -3.83 -15.07 13.91
N ASP A 252 -4.06 -13.98 14.66
CA ASP A 252 -4.96 -13.99 15.81
C ASP A 252 -6.43 -14.04 15.33
N LYS A 253 -6.93 -15.27 15.17
CA LYS A 253 -8.29 -15.52 14.69
C LYS A 253 -9.36 -14.99 15.64
N ASP A 254 -9.08 -14.90 16.93
CA ASP A 254 -10.07 -14.47 17.94
C ASP A 254 -10.17 -12.95 18.02
N ALA A 255 -9.05 -12.24 17.89
CA ALA A 255 -9.04 -10.80 17.65
C ALA A 255 -9.82 -10.45 16.37
N LEU A 256 -9.59 -11.19 15.29
CA LEU A 256 -10.28 -10.97 14.02
C LEU A 256 -11.79 -11.23 14.11
N ARG A 257 -12.22 -12.34 14.73
CA ARG A 257 -13.65 -12.64 14.96
C ARG A 257 -14.33 -11.58 15.81
N THR A 258 -13.65 -11.14 16.87
CA THR A 258 -14.14 -10.08 17.75
C THR A 258 -14.31 -8.80 16.96
N PHE A 259 -13.28 -8.37 16.22
CA PHE A 259 -13.31 -7.16 15.43
C PHE A 259 -14.46 -7.20 14.42
N ILE A 260 -14.54 -8.25 13.59
CA ILE A 260 -15.58 -8.37 12.55
C ILE A 260 -16.99 -8.34 13.16
N SER A 261 -17.19 -9.00 14.31
CA SER A 261 -18.50 -9.05 14.97
C SER A 261 -18.94 -7.68 15.50
N SER A 262 -18.00 -6.85 15.95
CA SER A 262 -18.29 -5.49 16.40
C SER A 262 -18.37 -4.49 15.23
N ALA A 263 -17.46 -4.61 14.27
CA ALA A 263 -17.31 -3.72 13.14
C ALA A 263 -18.45 -3.85 12.12
N MET A 264 -18.93 -5.07 11.90
CA MET A 264 -19.93 -5.38 10.87
C MET A 264 -20.81 -6.59 11.26
N PRO A 265 -21.58 -6.52 12.37
CA PRO A 265 -22.32 -7.67 12.92
C PRO A 265 -23.23 -8.37 11.90
N PHE A 266 -23.83 -7.62 10.98
CA PHE A 266 -24.70 -8.13 9.91
C PHE A 266 -24.12 -7.88 8.50
N GLY A 267 -22.79 -7.78 8.39
CA GLY A 267 -22.08 -7.58 7.12
C GLY A 267 -22.10 -6.14 6.59
N THR A 268 -22.76 -5.21 7.27
CA THR A 268 -22.64 -3.77 6.94
C THR A 268 -21.59 -3.14 7.86
N PRO A 269 -20.48 -2.58 7.33
CA PRO A 269 -19.49 -1.87 8.13
C PRO A 269 -20.11 -0.68 8.87
N LEU A 270 -19.93 -0.67 10.19
CA LEU A 270 -20.39 0.38 11.11
C LEU A 270 -19.20 1.23 11.58
N ASP A 271 -18.17 0.57 12.10
CA ASP A 271 -16.90 1.17 12.49
C ASP A 271 -15.77 0.21 12.10
N LEU A 272 -14.75 0.71 11.39
CA LEU A 272 -13.57 -0.08 11.01
C LEU A 272 -12.35 0.32 11.82
N ASN A 273 -12.48 1.25 12.76
CA ASN A 273 -11.40 1.66 13.64
C ASN A 273 -11.21 0.61 14.75
N PHE A 274 -10.17 -0.22 14.57
CA PHE A 274 -9.83 -1.28 15.52
C PHE A 274 -9.55 -0.75 16.93
N SER A 275 -8.88 0.40 17.05
CA SER A 275 -8.56 1.03 18.35
C SER A 275 -9.82 1.48 19.08
N ASN A 276 -10.78 2.08 18.37
CA ASN A 276 -12.07 2.46 18.95
C ASN A 276 -12.84 1.23 19.45
N ILE A 277 -12.97 0.20 18.63
CA ILE A 277 -13.67 -1.04 18.99
C ILE A 277 -13.01 -1.70 20.20
N SER A 278 -11.68 -1.76 20.22
CA SER A 278 -10.91 -2.33 21.32
C SER A 278 -11.11 -1.53 22.60
N ALA A 279 -11.11 -0.21 22.52
CA ALA A 279 -11.35 0.65 23.67
C ALA A 279 -12.77 0.49 24.23
N ILE A 280 -13.80 0.47 23.38
CA ILE A 280 -15.20 0.23 23.80
C ILE A 280 -15.31 -1.12 24.51
N LYS A 281 -14.67 -2.16 23.98
CA LYS A 281 -14.71 -3.51 24.57
C LYS A 281 -14.04 -3.55 25.95
N THR A 282 -12.91 -2.86 26.11
CA THR A 282 -12.13 -2.87 27.36
C THR A 282 -12.76 -1.99 28.44
N THR A 283 -13.27 -0.82 28.07
CA THR A 283 -13.73 0.21 29.04
C THR A 283 -15.24 0.28 29.19
N GLY A 284 -16.00 -0.22 28.22
CA GLY A 284 -17.44 -0.06 28.16
C GLY A 284 -17.87 1.41 28.02
N PHE A 285 -19.17 1.66 28.14
CA PHE A 285 -19.70 3.01 28.29
C PHE A 285 -19.88 3.29 29.79
N SER A 286 -18.96 4.06 30.37
CA SER A 286 -19.00 4.41 31.80
C SER A 286 -20.06 5.49 32.08
N ALA A 287 -20.91 5.30 33.08
CA ALA A 287 -21.87 6.31 33.53
C ALA A 287 -21.18 7.57 34.11
N LEU A 288 -19.91 7.47 34.53
CA LEU A 288 -19.11 8.59 35.02
C LEU A 288 -18.57 9.50 33.90
N ASP A 289 -18.64 9.04 32.66
CA ASP A 289 -18.21 9.75 31.46
C ASP A 289 -19.39 10.07 30.53
N ALA A 290 -20.60 10.15 31.09
CA ALA A 290 -21.79 10.50 30.35
C ALA A 290 -21.60 11.87 29.67
N PRO A 291 -21.93 12.00 28.37
CA PRO A 291 -21.87 13.29 27.70
C PRO A 291 -22.84 14.27 28.40
N PRO A 292 -22.58 15.59 28.32
CA PRO A 292 -23.52 16.59 28.79
C PRO A 292 -24.92 16.32 28.20
N THR A 293 -25.98 16.51 28.98
CA THR A 293 -27.36 16.11 28.62
C THR A 293 -27.86 16.70 27.29
N ASP A 294 -27.28 17.81 26.86
CA ASP A 294 -27.67 18.54 25.64
C ASP A 294 -26.81 18.17 24.41
N LEU A 295 -25.77 17.34 24.58
CA LEU A 295 -24.82 16.97 23.52
C LEU A 295 -24.83 15.47 23.26
N LYS A 296 -25.01 15.10 21.98
CA LYS A 296 -24.86 13.71 21.55
C LYS A 296 -23.38 13.38 21.38
N GLN A 297 -22.93 12.32 22.04
CA GLN A 297 -21.57 11.80 21.88
C GLN A 297 -21.39 11.22 20.46
N PRO A 298 -20.39 11.69 19.68
CA PRO A 298 -20.12 11.13 18.36
C PRO A 298 -19.64 9.68 18.43
N GLY A 299 -19.98 8.87 17.41
CA GLY A 299 -19.64 7.44 17.38
C GLY A 299 -18.13 7.14 17.39
N TRP A 300 -17.30 8.08 16.95
CA TRP A 300 -15.83 7.97 16.95
C TRP A 300 -15.17 8.42 18.27
N LYS A 301 -15.96 8.80 19.27
CA LYS A 301 -15.47 9.22 20.59
C LYS A 301 -16.08 8.32 21.65
N PRO A 302 -15.54 7.12 21.87
CA PRO A 302 -16.17 6.11 22.76
C PRO A 302 -16.16 6.48 24.24
N TYR A 303 -15.19 7.30 24.68
CA TYR A 303 -15.09 7.85 26.03
C TYR A 303 -14.61 9.30 25.97
N LEU A 304 -14.67 10.02 27.09
CA LEU A 304 -14.21 11.40 27.19
C LEU A 304 -12.74 11.44 27.61
N TYR A 305 -11.95 12.25 26.91
CA TYR A 305 -10.56 12.50 27.32
C TYR A 305 -10.54 13.25 28.66
N LYS A 306 -9.57 12.90 29.52
CA LYS A 306 -9.27 13.58 30.79
C LYS A 306 -7.77 13.79 30.88
N GLY A 307 -7.33 15.01 31.17
CA GLY A 307 -5.91 15.31 31.30
C GLY A 307 -5.48 16.65 30.72
N LYS A 308 -4.19 16.76 30.43
CA LYS A 308 -3.60 18.01 29.92
C LYS A 308 -4.11 18.28 28.51
N GLN A 309 -4.75 19.43 28.33
CA GLN A 309 -5.36 19.76 27.05
C GLN A 309 -4.34 20.32 26.06
N ARG A 310 -4.36 19.87 24.80
CA ARG A 310 -3.58 20.38 23.65
C ARG A 310 -4.08 19.81 22.32
N VAL A 311 -3.72 20.47 21.23
CA VAL A 311 -3.97 19.98 19.86
C VAL A 311 -2.66 19.94 19.11
N LEU A 312 -2.40 18.84 18.42
CA LEU A 312 -1.23 18.68 17.56
C LEU A 312 -1.68 18.40 16.14
N PHE A 313 -1.10 19.11 15.19
CA PHE A 313 -1.27 18.87 13.77
C PHE A 313 0.07 18.49 13.13
N THR A 314 0.02 17.54 12.21
CA THR A 314 1.18 17.22 11.38
C THR A 314 0.76 17.06 9.93
N ILE A 315 1.41 17.78 9.02
CA ILE A 315 1.26 17.55 7.58
C ILE A 315 2.37 16.63 7.11
N HIS A 316 1.99 15.46 6.60
CA HIS A 316 2.89 14.53 5.93
C HIS A 316 2.63 14.55 4.44
N GLU A 317 3.66 14.80 3.66
CA GLU A 317 3.63 14.63 2.23
C GLU A 317 4.53 13.48 1.80
N THR A 318 4.05 12.72 0.82
CA THR A 318 4.79 11.69 0.12
C THR A 318 4.94 12.14 -1.33
N ILE A 319 6.18 12.25 -1.78
CA ILE A 319 6.54 12.76 -3.10
C ILE A 319 6.84 11.60 -4.02
N TYR A 320 6.00 11.42 -5.03
CA TYR A 320 6.19 10.42 -6.09
C TYR A 320 6.78 11.10 -7.31
N ALA A 321 7.79 10.48 -7.92
CA ALA A 321 8.36 10.99 -9.15
C ALA A 321 8.84 9.87 -10.06
N SER A 322 8.68 10.08 -11.36
CA SER A 322 9.32 9.29 -12.42
C SER A 322 10.16 10.24 -13.26
N MET A 323 11.47 10.14 -13.08
CA MET A 323 12.46 10.95 -13.78
C MET A 323 13.01 10.13 -14.93
N TYR A 324 12.73 10.56 -16.16
CA TYR A 324 13.15 9.91 -17.38
C TYR A 324 14.39 10.58 -17.98
N ASP A 325 14.52 11.91 -17.84
CA ASP A 325 15.56 12.72 -18.48
C ASP A 325 15.71 12.40 -19.98
N ARG A 326 14.57 12.38 -20.70
CA ARG A 326 14.47 12.17 -22.15
C ARG A 326 13.63 13.26 -22.77
N ASP A 327 14.00 13.71 -23.97
CA ASP A 327 13.25 14.75 -24.67
C ASP A 327 11.85 14.27 -25.07
N GLU A 328 11.67 12.97 -25.29
CA GLU A 328 10.39 12.39 -25.74
C GLU A 328 9.42 12.08 -24.59
N ILE A 329 9.91 11.96 -23.35
CA ILE A 329 9.11 11.55 -22.19
C ILE A 329 9.34 12.55 -21.05
N PRO A 330 8.32 13.37 -20.70
CA PRO A 330 8.47 14.34 -19.63
C PRO A 330 8.59 13.65 -18.27
N ASP A 331 9.39 14.25 -17.38
CA ASP A 331 9.40 13.86 -15.97
C ASP A 331 8.04 14.14 -15.31
N VAL A 332 7.61 13.22 -14.43
CA VAL A 332 6.33 13.32 -13.74
C VAL A 332 6.56 13.41 -12.24
N ILE A 333 5.88 14.34 -11.57
CA ILE A 333 5.88 14.49 -10.12
C ILE A 333 4.45 14.63 -9.59
N SER A 334 4.15 13.91 -8.50
CA SER A 334 2.87 13.98 -7.79
C SER A 334 3.08 13.97 -6.28
N ILE A 335 2.23 14.69 -5.56
CA ILE A 335 2.28 14.81 -4.11
C ILE A 335 1.03 14.17 -3.53
N SER A 336 1.21 13.17 -2.66
CA SER A 336 0.15 12.65 -1.81
C SER A 336 0.36 13.20 -0.40
N GLY A 337 -0.57 14.02 0.07
CA GLY A 337 -0.51 14.64 1.38
C GLY A 337 -1.57 14.13 2.34
N GLN A 338 -1.27 14.18 3.63
CA GLN A 338 -2.22 13.90 4.69
C GLN A 338 -2.02 14.88 5.85
N VAL A 339 -3.12 15.33 6.43
CA VAL A 339 -3.12 16.12 7.67
C VAL A 339 -3.51 15.18 8.80
N ASN A 340 -2.58 14.93 9.71
CA ASN A 340 -2.82 14.14 10.92
C ASN A 340 -3.10 15.08 12.08
N CYS A 341 -3.96 14.62 12.99
CA CYS A 341 -4.36 15.37 14.17
C CYS A 341 -4.34 14.45 15.40
N ARG A 342 -3.90 15.02 16.53
CA ARG A 342 -4.17 14.50 17.86
C ARG A 342 -4.78 15.63 18.69
N ALA A 343 -6.03 15.46 19.10
CA ALA A 343 -6.71 16.42 19.97
C ALA A 343 -6.91 15.81 21.36
N GLU A 344 -6.03 16.20 22.29
CA GLU A 344 -6.15 15.89 23.71
C GLU A 344 -7.06 16.97 24.32
N LEU A 345 -8.38 16.85 24.16
CA LEU A 345 -9.34 17.87 24.63
C LEU A 345 -10.45 17.26 25.48
N GLU A 346 -10.69 17.85 26.64
CA GLU A 346 -11.72 17.40 27.58
C GLU A 346 -13.13 17.74 27.07
N GLY A 347 -14.11 16.90 27.39
CA GLY A 347 -15.50 17.07 26.95
C GLY A 347 -15.70 16.76 25.46
N LEU A 348 -16.59 17.49 24.80
CA LEU A 348 -16.93 17.32 23.38
C LEU A 348 -16.75 18.64 22.59
N PRO A 349 -15.53 19.18 22.48
CA PRO A 349 -15.32 20.41 21.74
C PRO A 349 -15.26 20.16 20.23
N ASP A 350 -15.63 21.17 19.48
CA ASP A 350 -15.38 21.30 18.06
C ASP A 350 -14.12 22.14 17.82
N VAL A 351 -13.34 21.75 16.81
CA VAL A 351 -12.12 22.44 16.38
C VAL A 351 -12.37 23.03 15.00
N SER A 352 -12.12 24.33 14.84
CA SER A 352 -12.10 25.00 13.55
C SER A 352 -10.65 25.18 13.09
N LEU A 353 -10.34 24.59 11.93
CA LEU A 353 -9.02 24.60 11.31
C LEU A 353 -9.08 25.34 9.96
N PRO A 354 -8.59 26.59 9.89
CA PRO A 354 -8.31 27.26 8.62
C PRO A 354 -7.07 26.63 7.98
N LEU A 355 -7.22 26.02 6.81
CA LEU A 355 -6.09 25.43 6.08
C LEU A 355 -5.67 26.35 4.93
N THR A 356 -4.40 26.74 4.93
CA THR A 356 -3.83 27.63 3.90
C THR A 356 -3.22 26.80 2.78
N GLY A 357 -3.39 27.23 1.53
CA GLY A 357 -2.81 26.59 0.35
C GLY A 357 -3.81 25.76 -0.47
N LEU A 358 -4.93 25.33 0.10
CA LEU A 358 -5.97 24.56 -0.60
C LEU A 358 -6.46 25.20 -1.90
N SER A 359 -6.64 26.52 -1.93
CA SER A 359 -7.14 27.26 -3.10
C SER A 359 -6.05 27.59 -4.14
N SER A 360 -4.79 27.67 -3.72
CA SER A 360 -3.64 27.94 -4.61
C SER A 360 -3.03 26.67 -5.20
N VAL A 361 -3.24 25.53 -4.54
CA VAL A 361 -2.74 24.23 -4.96
C VAL A 361 -3.71 23.61 -5.95
N ARG A 362 -3.18 23.07 -7.06
CA ARG A 362 -3.96 22.21 -7.96
C ARG A 362 -4.18 20.86 -7.27
N VAL A 363 -5.15 20.82 -6.36
CA VAL A 363 -5.58 19.62 -5.66
C VAL A 363 -6.49 18.83 -6.61
N GLU A 364 -6.08 17.62 -6.97
CA GLU A 364 -6.87 16.73 -7.82
C GLU A 364 -7.90 15.95 -7.01
N VAL A 365 -7.48 15.49 -5.83
CA VAL A 365 -8.29 14.61 -4.99
C VAL A 365 -8.22 15.11 -3.56
N LEU A 366 -9.37 15.15 -2.89
CA LEU A 366 -9.48 15.55 -1.49
C LEU A 366 -10.45 14.60 -0.78
N SER A 367 -10.07 14.11 0.39
CA SER A 367 -10.94 13.29 1.23
C SER A 367 -10.78 13.69 2.69
N PHE A 368 -11.86 13.58 3.44
CA PHE A 368 -11.95 14.01 4.83
C PHE A 368 -12.30 12.85 5.74
N HIS A 369 -11.82 12.94 6.98
CA HIS A 369 -12.33 12.10 8.05
C HIS A 369 -13.83 12.38 8.26
N PRO A 370 -14.66 11.36 8.58
CA PRO A 370 -16.09 11.54 8.83
C PRO A 370 -16.44 12.52 9.97
N CYS A 371 -15.48 12.91 10.79
CA CYS A 371 -15.69 13.90 11.85
C CYS A 371 -15.74 15.34 11.34
N VAL A 372 -15.39 15.57 10.07
CA VAL A 372 -15.30 16.90 9.48
C VAL A 372 -16.65 17.32 8.91
N GLN A 373 -17.05 18.52 9.28
CA GLN A 373 -18.12 19.29 8.68
C GLN A 373 -17.49 20.31 7.73
N VAL A 374 -17.60 20.05 6.43
CA VAL A 374 -17.11 20.96 5.39
C VAL A 374 -18.19 21.99 5.11
N SER A 375 -17.86 23.27 5.25
CA SER A 375 -18.74 24.39 4.86
C SER A 375 -18.95 24.38 3.34
N GLU A 376 -20.19 24.36 2.87
CA GLU A 376 -20.54 24.53 1.44
C GLU A 376 -20.36 25.98 0.94
N GLN A 377 -20.08 26.94 1.83
CA GLN A 377 -20.12 28.38 1.51
C GLN A 377 -18.74 29.05 1.47
N GLY A 378 -18.41 29.60 0.29
CA GLY A 378 -17.55 30.78 0.11
C GLY A 378 -16.06 30.52 -0.13
N ILE A 379 -15.53 31.12 -1.20
CA ILE A 379 -14.13 31.06 -1.66
C ILE A 379 -13.13 31.60 -0.60
N ASP A 380 -13.59 32.41 0.36
CA ASP A 380 -12.72 33.18 1.27
C ASP A 380 -12.49 32.57 2.67
N LYS A 381 -13.18 31.48 3.05
CA LYS A 381 -13.00 30.85 4.38
C LYS A 381 -13.10 29.32 4.31
N GLN A 382 -12.06 28.66 3.80
CA GLN A 382 -11.89 27.19 3.83
C GLN A 382 -11.51 26.69 5.23
N ALA A 383 -12.28 27.07 6.26
CA ALA A 383 -12.11 26.54 7.60
C ALA A 383 -12.94 25.26 7.76
N MET A 384 -12.28 24.18 8.18
CA MET A 384 -12.91 22.90 8.47
C MET A 384 -13.32 22.89 9.95
N MET A 385 -14.58 22.55 10.24
CA MET A 385 -15.00 22.31 11.62
C MET A 385 -15.10 20.81 11.86
N PHE A 386 -14.62 20.32 13.01
CA PHE A 386 -14.70 18.90 13.31
C PHE A 386 -14.72 18.62 14.82
N SER A 387 -15.43 17.56 15.20
CA SER A 387 -15.38 17.02 16.55
C SER A 387 -14.33 15.89 16.59
N PRO A 388 -13.13 16.10 17.16
CA PRO A 388 -12.03 15.19 16.96
C PRO A 388 -12.24 13.81 17.63
N PRO A 389 -11.88 12.72 16.94
CA PRO A 389 -11.62 11.42 17.56
C PRO A 389 -10.54 11.48 18.64
N LEU A 390 -10.47 10.40 19.42
CA LEU A 390 -9.40 10.19 20.39
C LEU A 390 -8.14 9.67 19.70
N GLY A 391 -6.99 9.98 20.28
CA GLY A 391 -5.70 9.51 19.78
C GLY A 391 -5.30 10.17 18.47
N ASN A 392 -4.44 9.48 17.72
CA ASN A 392 -3.98 9.92 16.41
C ASN A 392 -4.99 9.53 15.32
N PHE A 393 -5.35 10.49 14.48
CA PHE A 393 -6.18 10.21 13.32
C PHE A 393 -5.76 11.07 12.12
N THR A 394 -6.01 10.59 10.92
CA THR A 394 -5.86 11.39 9.70
C THR A 394 -7.13 12.20 9.50
N LEU A 395 -7.03 13.52 9.60
CA LEU A 395 -8.12 14.48 9.42
C LEU A 395 -8.52 14.63 7.96
N MET A 396 -7.54 14.68 7.05
CA MET A 396 -7.78 14.74 5.61
C MET A 396 -6.61 14.16 4.82
N ARG A 397 -6.89 13.74 3.59
CA ARG A 397 -5.90 13.34 2.58
C ARG A 397 -6.13 14.15 1.31
N TYR A 398 -5.05 14.52 0.65
CA TYR A 398 -5.08 15.26 -0.59
C TYR A 398 -4.07 14.71 -1.59
N GLN A 399 -4.37 14.85 -2.87
CA GLN A 399 -3.40 14.67 -3.95
C GLN A 399 -3.26 15.99 -4.68
N ALA A 400 -2.01 16.41 -4.89
CA ALA A 400 -1.69 17.70 -5.44
C ALA A 400 -0.52 17.62 -6.43
N PHE A 401 -0.50 18.55 -7.37
CA PHE A 401 0.71 18.79 -8.16
C PHE A 401 1.75 19.56 -7.35
N SER A 402 3.02 19.28 -7.61
CA SER A 402 4.11 20.14 -7.13
C SER A 402 4.10 21.46 -7.90
N GLY A 403 4.11 22.58 -7.18
CA GLY A 403 4.37 23.90 -7.76
C GLY A 403 5.88 24.19 -7.93
N LEU A 404 6.74 23.29 -7.45
CA LEU A 404 8.19 23.38 -7.49
C LEU A 404 8.78 22.27 -8.38
N ASP A 405 9.97 22.53 -8.92
CA ASP A 405 10.78 21.52 -9.59
C ASP A 405 11.06 20.34 -8.64
N PRO A 406 11.27 19.11 -9.16
CA PRO A 406 11.53 17.95 -8.31
C PRO A 406 12.76 18.15 -7.38
N PRO A 407 12.68 17.73 -6.09
CA PRO A 407 13.76 17.93 -5.13
C PRO A 407 15.09 17.29 -5.51
N VAL A 408 15.06 16.24 -6.32
CA VAL A 408 16.23 15.53 -6.84
C VAL A 408 16.06 15.35 -8.34
N LYS A 409 16.77 16.16 -9.12
CA LYS A 409 16.69 16.16 -10.59
C LYS A 409 18.00 15.67 -11.21
N GLY A 410 17.94 15.12 -12.41
CA GLY A 410 19.10 14.67 -13.16
C GLY A 410 18.88 13.28 -13.74
N PHE A 411 19.97 12.61 -14.09
CA PHE A 411 19.89 11.37 -14.84
C PHE A 411 20.65 10.20 -14.23
N TYR A 412 20.22 9.02 -14.65
CA TYR A 412 20.84 7.74 -14.36
C TYR A 412 21.07 6.97 -15.66
N GLN A 413 22.29 6.50 -15.85
CA GLN A 413 22.68 5.66 -16.97
C GLN A 413 23.32 4.38 -16.45
N LEU A 414 22.89 3.24 -16.99
CA LEU A 414 23.54 1.95 -16.83
C LEU A 414 23.62 1.25 -18.18
N SER A 415 24.82 0.87 -18.59
CA SER A 415 25.07 0.10 -19.80
C SER A 415 25.83 -1.17 -19.46
N MET A 416 25.37 -2.31 -19.95
CA MET A 416 26.11 -3.57 -19.81
C MET A 416 27.31 -3.55 -20.76
N VAL A 417 28.51 -3.78 -20.22
CA VAL A 417 29.77 -3.91 -20.96
C VAL A 417 30.04 -5.38 -21.30
N SER A 418 29.61 -6.29 -20.43
CA SER A 418 29.54 -7.74 -20.67
C SER A 418 28.31 -8.34 -19.96
N GLU A 419 28.15 -9.66 -19.99
CA GLU A 419 27.03 -10.33 -19.30
C GLU A 419 27.02 -10.01 -17.79
N ASP A 420 28.19 -10.02 -17.16
CA ASP A 420 28.37 -9.86 -15.71
C ASP A 420 28.98 -8.50 -15.31
N GLU A 421 29.14 -7.55 -16.23
CA GLU A 421 29.76 -6.25 -15.94
C GLU A 421 28.98 -5.10 -16.57
N GLY A 422 28.59 -4.11 -15.75
CA GLY A 422 27.91 -2.89 -16.21
C GLY A 422 28.67 -1.63 -15.82
N ALA A 423 28.64 -0.61 -16.67
CA ALA A 423 29.14 0.73 -16.39
C ALA A 423 27.96 1.67 -16.11
N PHE A 424 28.05 2.50 -15.08
CA PHE A 424 26.98 3.41 -14.68
C PHE A 424 27.44 4.84 -14.45
N LEU A 425 26.50 5.77 -14.57
CA LEU A 425 26.69 7.19 -14.30
C LEU A 425 25.42 7.82 -13.72
N PHE A 426 25.59 8.56 -12.64
CA PHE A 426 24.63 9.49 -12.07
C PHE A 426 25.15 10.91 -12.19
N LYS A 427 24.27 11.84 -12.56
CA LYS A 427 24.49 13.27 -12.40
C LYS A 427 23.21 13.89 -11.86
N LEU A 428 23.23 14.28 -10.59
CA LEU A 428 22.06 14.73 -9.85
C LEU A 428 22.26 16.14 -9.31
N ARG A 429 21.16 16.89 -9.24
CA ARG A 429 21.03 18.17 -8.56
C ARG A 429 19.95 18.05 -7.49
N LEU A 430 20.34 18.31 -6.25
CA LEU A 430 19.47 18.24 -5.10
C LEU A 430 19.11 19.66 -4.66
N MET A 431 17.84 19.87 -4.32
CA MET A 431 17.30 21.10 -3.74
C MET A 431 17.57 22.36 -4.59
N GLU A 432 17.65 22.23 -5.92
CA GLU A 432 17.78 23.37 -6.83
C GLU A 432 16.51 24.23 -6.80
N GLY A 433 16.66 25.54 -6.57
CA GLY A 433 15.51 26.46 -6.44
C GLY A 433 14.80 26.46 -5.07
N TYR A 434 15.12 25.49 -4.19
CA TYR A 434 14.54 25.40 -2.85
C TYR A 434 15.18 26.43 -1.89
N LYS A 435 14.34 27.14 -1.14
CA LYS A 435 14.76 28.17 -0.17
C LYS A 435 14.47 27.73 1.26
N ALA A 436 15.23 28.27 2.21
CA ALA A 436 14.90 28.14 3.64
C ALA A 436 13.45 28.63 3.89
N PRO A 437 12.69 28.02 4.81
CA PRO A 437 13.10 27.01 5.81
C PRO A 437 13.16 25.55 5.34
N LEU A 438 12.89 25.24 4.06
CA LEU A 438 12.98 23.87 3.56
C LEU A 438 14.41 23.32 3.70
N SER A 439 14.52 22.13 4.29
CA SER A 439 15.80 21.49 4.59
C SER A 439 15.72 19.99 4.32
N MET A 440 16.62 19.45 3.51
CA MET A 440 16.74 18.02 3.27
C MET A 440 17.63 17.38 4.33
N GLU A 441 17.09 16.50 5.18
CA GLU A 441 17.80 15.86 6.30
C GLU A 441 18.72 14.72 5.83
N PHE A 442 18.27 13.94 4.85
CA PHE A 442 19.03 12.89 4.20
C PHE A 442 18.58 12.70 2.76
N CYS A 443 19.46 12.12 1.95
CA CYS A 443 19.18 11.70 0.58
C CYS A 443 20.06 10.49 0.23
N THR A 444 19.41 9.41 -0.19
CA THR A 444 20.04 8.15 -0.57
C THR A 444 19.53 7.73 -1.95
N VAL A 445 20.41 7.24 -2.81
CA VAL A 445 20.06 6.63 -4.09
C VAL A 445 20.40 5.15 -4.01
N THR A 446 19.45 4.29 -4.36
CA THR A 446 19.63 2.83 -4.37
C THR A 446 19.48 2.31 -5.79
N MET A 447 20.48 1.56 -6.25
CA MET A 447 20.44 0.79 -7.49
C MET A 447 20.09 -0.66 -7.17
N PRO A 448 18.83 -1.09 -7.34
CA PRO A 448 18.44 -2.47 -7.10
C PRO A 448 18.83 -3.38 -8.28
N PHE A 449 19.25 -4.60 -7.95
CA PHE A 449 19.53 -5.70 -8.87
C PHE A 449 18.84 -6.99 -8.39
N PRO A 450 17.49 -7.07 -8.44
CA PRO A 450 16.77 -8.16 -7.77
C PRO A 450 17.09 -9.55 -8.36
N ARG A 451 17.48 -9.60 -9.64
CA ARG A 451 17.81 -10.84 -10.37
C ARG A 451 19.30 -11.16 -10.42
N ARG A 452 20.17 -10.27 -9.93
CA ARG A 452 21.62 -10.43 -10.03
C ARG A 452 22.26 -10.19 -8.69
N ARG A 453 23.25 -11.01 -8.35
CA ARG A 453 24.02 -10.85 -7.12
C ARG A 453 25.22 -9.97 -7.44
N VAL A 454 25.40 -8.88 -6.70
CA VAL A 454 26.52 -7.98 -6.88
C VAL A 454 27.77 -8.62 -6.29
N SER A 455 28.80 -8.82 -7.11
CA SER A 455 30.08 -9.38 -6.67
C SER A 455 31.03 -8.30 -6.19
N SER A 456 31.13 -7.20 -6.93
CA SER A 456 31.89 -6.02 -6.55
C SER A 456 31.40 -4.77 -7.28
N PHE A 457 31.81 -3.61 -6.79
CA PHE A 457 31.67 -2.35 -7.50
C PHE A 457 33.00 -1.59 -7.45
N ASP A 458 33.25 -0.77 -8.46
CA ASP A 458 34.36 0.16 -8.53
C ASP A 458 33.85 1.53 -8.96
N GLY A 459 34.04 2.56 -8.14
CA GLY A 459 33.56 3.91 -8.41
C GLY A 459 33.67 4.82 -7.20
N ASN A 460 33.93 6.12 -7.46
CA ASN A 460 34.10 7.12 -6.41
C ASN A 460 33.07 8.23 -6.60
N PRO A 461 32.06 8.36 -5.71
CA PRO A 461 31.10 9.46 -5.80
C PRO A 461 31.76 10.80 -5.46
N SER A 462 31.26 11.89 -6.04
CA SER A 462 31.75 13.25 -5.74
C SER A 462 31.44 13.69 -4.31
N THR A 463 30.41 13.12 -3.70
CA THR A 463 29.96 13.40 -2.33
C THR A 463 29.26 12.19 -1.73
N GLY A 464 29.18 12.14 -0.40
CA GLY A 464 28.50 11.07 0.31
C GLY A 464 29.32 9.79 0.44
N THR A 465 28.66 8.70 0.80
CA THR A 465 29.27 7.38 1.02
C THR A 465 28.50 6.29 0.30
N VAL A 466 29.18 5.23 -0.13
CA VAL A 466 28.55 4.10 -0.85
C VAL A 466 28.70 2.82 -0.03
N SER A 467 27.67 2.00 -0.04
CA SER A 467 27.65 0.63 0.48
C SER A 467 26.97 -0.31 -0.50
N MET A 468 27.28 -1.59 -0.40
CA MET A 468 26.73 -2.63 -1.28
C MET A 468 26.02 -3.69 -0.44
N THR A 469 24.90 -4.19 -0.94
CA THR A 469 24.23 -5.40 -0.46
C THR A 469 24.33 -6.49 -1.52
N GLU A 470 23.84 -7.69 -1.23
CA GLU A 470 23.83 -8.79 -2.19
C GLU A 470 23.12 -8.43 -3.51
N HIS A 471 22.08 -7.59 -3.45
CA HIS A 471 21.22 -7.26 -4.59
C HIS A 471 21.07 -5.76 -4.81
N SER A 472 21.95 -4.92 -4.26
CA SER A 472 21.88 -3.48 -4.51
C SER A 472 23.17 -2.73 -4.22
N VAL A 473 23.32 -1.56 -4.83
CA VAL A 473 24.30 -0.55 -4.43
C VAL A 473 23.55 0.65 -3.85
N GLU A 474 23.93 1.09 -2.66
CA GLU A 474 23.32 2.19 -1.92
C GLU A 474 24.31 3.36 -1.82
N TRP A 475 23.94 4.52 -2.35
CA TRP A 475 24.71 5.76 -2.29
C TRP A 475 24.03 6.80 -1.41
N LYS A 476 24.60 7.08 -0.24
CA LYS A 476 24.14 8.07 0.74
C LYS A 476 24.77 9.43 0.44
N ILE A 477 24.10 10.23 -0.39
CA ILE A 477 24.53 11.58 -0.79
C ILE A 477 24.55 12.52 0.42
N ILE A 478 23.46 12.50 1.20
CA ILE A 478 23.31 13.30 2.42
C ILE A 478 22.98 12.35 3.57
N THR A 479 23.84 12.36 4.59
CA THR A 479 23.67 11.55 5.79
C THR A 479 22.89 12.31 6.86
N ALA A 480 22.03 11.61 7.62
CA ALA A 480 21.29 12.18 8.73
C ALA A 480 22.20 12.98 9.68
N GLY A 481 21.78 14.18 10.06
CA GLY A 481 22.56 15.13 10.88
C GLY A 481 23.45 16.09 10.08
N ARG A 482 23.59 15.92 8.76
CA ARG A 482 24.26 16.87 7.84
C ARG A 482 23.30 17.42 6.80
N GLY A 483 22.09 17.79 7.22
CA GLY A 483 21.07 18.29 6.32
C GLY A 483 21.48 19.58 5.58
N ILE A 484 20.89 19.81 4.41
CA ILE A 484 21.11 21.02 3.61
C ILE A 484 19.84 21.88 3.61
N SER A 485 19.98 23.19 3.82
CA SER A 485 18.89 24.15 3.74
C SER A 485 19.33 25.40 2.98
N GLY A 486 18.47 25.88 2.07
CA GLY A 486 18.73 27.06 1.24
C GLY A 486 19.96 26.96 0.34
N LYS A 487 20.43 25.74 0.04
CA LYS A 487 21.56 25.44 -0.85
C LYS A 487 21.21 24.27 -1.75
N SER A 488 21.68 24.33 -2.99
CA SER A 488 21.67 23.19 -3.91
C SER A 488 22.97 22.39 -3.79
N VAL A 489 22.91 21.10 -4.13
CA VAL A 489 24.07 20.21 -4.20
C VAL A 489 24.07 19.53 -5.56
N GLU A 490 25.21 19.62 -6.26
CA GLU A 490 25.46 18.78 -7.43
C GLU A 490 26.23 17.53 -7.00
N ALA A 491 25.73 16.35 -7.39
CA ALA A 491 26.28 15.06 -7.00
C ALA A 491 26.48 14.19 -8.25
N ILE A 492 27.68 13.63 -8.40
CA ILE A 492 28.04 12.78 -9.53
C ILE A 492 28.55 11.46 -8.98
N PHE A 493 28.12 10.34 -9.56
CA PHE A 493 28.64 9.04 -9.21
C PHE A 493 28.75 8.16 -10.45
N SER A 494 29.97 7.80 -10.82
CA SER A 494 30.25 6.94 -11.96
C SER A 494 31.11 5.76 -11.54
N GLY A 495 30.96 4.63 -12.22
CA GLY A 495 31.72 3.44 -11.91
C GLY A 495 31.35 2.24 -12.75
N THR A 496 31.89 1.09 -12.35
CA THR A 496 31.55 -0.22 -12.87
C THR A 496 30.98 -1.10 -11.75
N ILE A 497 30.05 -1.96 -12.11
CA ILE A 497 29.47 -2.97 -11.23
C ILE A 497 29.70 -4.35 -11.85
N ARG A 498 30.18 -5.29 -11.04
CA ARG A 498 30.36 -6.69 -11.43
C ARG A 498 29.32 -7.53 -10.71
N PHE A 499 28.79 -8.52 -11.43
CA PHE A 499 27.84 -9.49 -10.92
C PHE A 499 28.51 -10.86 -10.75
N PHE A 500 27.89 -11.73 -9.97
CA PHE A 500 28.24 -13.15 -9.99
C PHE A 500 27.67 -13.80 -11.26
N PRO A 501 28.41 -14.71 -11.91
CA PRO A 501 27.94 -15.43 -13.09
C PRO A 501 26.62 -16.18 -12.82
N TRP A 502 25.73 -16.19 -13.82
CA TRP A 502 24.44 -16.88 -13.73
C TRP A 502 24.65 -18.40 -13.57
N THR A 503 24.50 -18.90 -12.35
CA THR A 503 24.42 -20.35 -12.13
C THR A 503 22.96 -20.75 -12.25
N SER A 504 22.58 -21.36 -13.37
CA SER A 504 21.27 -21.99 -13.51
C SER A 504 21.05 -22.96 -12.35
N GLN A 505 20.24 -22.57 -11.36
CA GLN A 505 19.71 -23.49 -10.37
C GLN A 505 18.87 -24.52 -11.12
N ARG A 506 19.47 -25.65 -11.49
CA ARG A 506 18.71 -26.88 -11.68
C ARG A 506 18.06 -27.14 -10.33
N VAL A 507 16.75 -26.93 -10.27
CA VAL A 507 15.94 -27.38 -9.15
C VAL A 507 15.99 -28.90 -9.20
N SER A 508 16.90 -29.46 -8.41
CA SER A 508 16.94 -30.88 -8.07
C SER A 508 15.71 -31.19 -7.21
N SER A 509 14.54 -31.30 -7.83
CA SER A 509 13.32 -31.71 -7.16
C SER A 509 12.52 -32.66 -8.05
N MET A 510 12.83 -33.95 -7.90
CA MET A 510 11.96 -35.13 -8.02
C MET A 510 12.70 -36.31 -8.66
N SER A 511 13.67 -36.87 -7.94
CA SER A 511 13.93 -38.31 -8.03
C SER A 511 13.04 -38.98 -6.98
N ARG A 512 11.75 -39.17 -7.28
CA ARG A 512 10.96 -40.17 -6.56
C ARG A 512 11.44 -41.52 -7.07
N SER A 513 12.32 -42.17 -6.31
CA SER A 513 12.62 -43.58 -6.45
C SER A 513 11.36 -44.39 -6.17
N VAL A 514 10.65 -44.79 -7.23
CA VAL A 514 9.73 -45.92 -7.16
C VAL A 514 10.58 -47.14 -7.49
N ALA A 515 10.86 -47.95 -6.47
CA ALA A 515 11.33 -49.30 -6.68
C ALA A 515 10.19 -50.15 -7.24
N PRO A 516 10.47 -50.98 -8.25
CA PRO A 516 9.95 -52.33 -8.25
C PRO A 516 11.08 -53.36 -8.36
N SER A 517 10.84 -54.44 -7.63
CA SER A 517 11.59 -55.68 -7.50
C SER A 517 11.70 -56.51 -8.78
N ALA A 518 12.83 -57.23 -8.89
CA ALA A 518 13.10 -58.43 -9.71
C ALA A 518 13.02 -58.23 -11.24
N VAL A 519 14.01 -58.59 -12.06
CA VAL A 519 14.73 -59.86 -12.16
C VAL A 519 16.07 -59.61 -12.90
N GLU A 520 17.08 -60.39 -12.55
CA GLU A 520 18.33 -60.55 -13.31
C GLU A 520 18.01 -61.18 -14.68
N GLU A 521 18.56 -60.62 -15.75
CA GLU A 521 19.01 -61.44 -16.88
C GLU A 521 20.05 -60.70 -17.72
N ASP A 522 21.07 -61.48 -18.07
CA ASP A 522 22.38 -61.20 -18.62
C ASP A 522 22.31 -61.16 -20.15
N SER A 523 23.04 -60.28 -20.84
CA SER A 523 23.55 -60.54 -22.21
C SER A 523 24.40 -59.40 -22.78
N ASP A 524 25.69 -59.72 -23.00
CA ASP A 524 26.61 -59.06 -23.91
C ASP A 524 26.24 -59.35 -25.38
N ILE A 525 26.11 -58.32 -26.21
CA ILE A 525 26.33 -58.41 -27.68
C ILE A 525 27.03 -57.12 -28.15
N GLU A 526 28.27 -57.25 -28.59
CA GLU A 526 28.92 -56.31 -29.51
C GLU A 526 28.43 -56.57 -30.95
N GLN A 527 28.02 -55.52 -31.66
CA GLN A 527 28.14 -55.48 -33.12
C GLN A 527 28.23 -54.04 -33.63
N GLU A 528 29.39 -53.68 -34.19
CA GLU A 528 29.60 -52.49 -35.01
C GLU A 528 28.82 -52.59 -36.33
N GLY A 529 28.35 -51.44 -36.85
CA GLY A 529 28.22 -51.25 -38.30
C GLY A 529 26.99 -50.51 -38.81
N SER A 530 27.15 -49.20 -38.98
CA SER A 530 26.53 -48.34 -40.02
C SER A 530 25.13 -47.72 -39.80
N ASN A 531 25.18 -46.39 -39.65
CA ASN A 531 24.38 -45.38 -40.34
C ASN A 531 22.85 -45.55 -40.35
N ASN A 532 22.21 -44.88 -39.38
CA ASN A 532 21.15 -43.87 -39.58
C ASN A 532 20.28 -43.81 -38.31
N ILE A 533 20.84 -43.30 -37.22
CA ILE A 533 20.00 -42.72 -36.17
C ILE A 533 19.70 -41.30 -36.64
N VAL A 534 18.63 -41.17 -37.42
CA VAL A 534 17.88 -39.92 -37.48
C VAL A 534 17.53 -39.63 -36.03
N ASN A 535 18.13 -38.58 -35.49
CA ASN A 535 17.99 -38.14 -34.12
C ASN A 535 16.51 -37.77 -33.91
N ILE A 536 15.71 -38.74 -33.46
CA ILE A 536 14.27 -38.58 -33.20
C ILE A 536 14.07 -37.46 -32.17
N ASP A 537 15.02 -37.29 -31.25
CA ASP A 537 15.03 -36.19 -30.28
C ASP A 537 15.29 -34.83 -30.95
N GLU A 538 16.07 -34.76 -32.03
CA GLU A 538 16.30 -33.53 -32.79
C GLU A 538 15.14 -33.20 -33.73
N TYR A 539 14.49 -34.19 -34.34
CA TYR A 539 13.26 -33.96 -35.12
C TYR A 539 12.07 -33.58 -34.21
N LEU A 540 11.98 -34.14 -33.00
CA LEU A 540 10.98 -33.74 -32.00
C LEU A 540 11.31 -32.35 -31.41
N MET A 541 12.57 -32.05 -31.14
CA MET A 541 12.99 -30.71 -30.69
C MET A 541 12.83 -29.65 -31.79
N GLU A 542 13.08 -29.97 -33.06
CA GLU A 542 12.92 -29.05 -34.18
C GLU A 542 11.44 -28.81 -34.53
N LYS A 543 10.58 -29.83 -34.34
CA LYS A 543 9.12 -29.69 -34.47
C LYS A 543 8.49 -28.96 -33.27
N MET A 544 9.09 -29.06 -32.09
CA MET A 544 8.71 -28.27 -30.90
C MET A 544 9.25 -26.83 -30.93
N ASN A 545 10.34 -26.57 -31.65
CA ASN A 545 10.92 -25.22 -31.82
C ASN A 545 10.32 -24.43 -32.99
N LYS A 546 9.74 -25.08 -34.01
CA LYS A 546 9.13 -24.38 -35.16
C LYS A 546 7.72 -23.83 -34.92
N ASP A 547 7.02 -24.31 -33.89
CA ASP A 547 5.70 -23.78 -33.48
C ASP A 547 5.75 -22.91 -32.21
N LEU A 548 6.94 -22.46 -31.80
CA LEU A 548 7.11 -21.44 -30.77
C LEU A 548 7.85 -20.25 -31.36
N GLN A 549 7.10 -19.30 -31.91
CA GLN A 549 7.63 -17.96 -32.08
C GLN A 549 7.94 -17.37 -30.70
N ALA A 550 9.17 -16.89 -30.55
CA ALA A 550 9.66 -16.27 -29.34
C ALA A 550 8.77 -15.08 -28.97
N VAL A 551 8.24 -15.15 -27.76
CA VAL A 551 7.43 -14.10 -27.19
C VAL A 551 8.28 -13.41 -26.14
N ASP A 552 8.70 -12.19 -26.50
CA ASP A 552 9.22 -11.20 -25.56
C ASP A 552 8.02 -10.42 -25.03
N LEU A 553 7.79 -10.49 -23.72
CA LEU A 553 7.03 -9.46 -23.02
C LEU A 553 7.52 -9.40 -21.58
N GLU A 554 8.43 -8.48 -21.31
CA GLU A 554 8.63 -7.96 -19.96
C GLU A 554 7.27 -7.60 -19.35
N GLU A 555 6.94 -8.22 -18.22
CA GLU A 555 5.77 -7.88 -17.43
C GLU A 555 5.84 -6.36 -17.13
N PRO A 556 4.77 -5.57 -17.35
CA PRO A 556 4.79 -4.12 -17.13
C PRO A 556 5.06 -3.74 -15.65
N PHE A 557 4.96 -4.72 -14.75
CA PHE A 557 5.32 -4.62 -13.34
C PHE A 557 6.42 -5.60 -12.91
N CYS A 558 7.16 -6.20 -13.84
CA CYS A 558 8.45 -6.77 -13.47
C CYS A 558 9.43 -5.61 -13.33
N TRP A 559 9.29 -4.86 -12.24
CA TRP A 559 10.27 -3.86 -11.81
C TRP A 559 11.68 -4.45 -11.80
N GLN A 560 11.79 -5.75 -11.54
CA GLN A 560 13.05 -6.51 -11.54
C GLN A 560 13.68 -6.70 -12.93
N ALA A 561 12.96 -6.39 -14.02
CA ALA A 561 13.45 -6.40 -15.39
C ALA A 561 14.01 -5.03 -15.82
N TYR A 562 13.47 -3.94 -15.28
CA TYR A 562 13.93 -2.59 -15.59
C TYR A 562 15.15 -2.18 -14.77
N ASN A 563 16.07 -1.49 -15.45
CA ASN A 563 17.16 -0.80 -14.77
C ASN A 563 16.67 0.58 -14.34
N TYR A 564 16.51 0.78 -13.03
CA TYR A 564 16.18 2.07 -12.44
C TYR A 564 16.99 2.28 -11.16
N ALA A 565 16.97 3.50 -10.64
CA ALA A 565 17.46 3.79 -9.31
C ALA A 565 16.33 4.43 -8.48
N LYS A 566 16.24 4.07 -7.20
CA LYS A 566 15.27 4.61 -6.26
C LYS A 566 15.92 5.71 -5.42
N VAL A 567 15.30 6.87 -5.35
CA VAL A 567 15.74 7.97 -4.48
C VAL A 567 14.92 7.94 -3.20
N SER A 568 15.60 8.06 -2.06
CA SER A 568 14.99 8.14 -0.73
C SER A 568 15.46 9.40 -0.02
N PHE A 569 14.55 10.28 0.38
CA PHE A 569 14.89 11.51 1.08
C PHE A 569 13.82 11.90 2.11
N LYS A 570 14.21 12.79 3.01
CA LYS A 570 13.32 13.51 3.93
C LYS A 570 13.60 15.00 3.89
N ILE A 571 12.56 15.79 3.70
CA ILE A 571 12.58 17.25 3.73
C ILE A 571 11.72 17.72 4.90
N VAL A 572 12.24 18.65 5.67
CA VAL A 572 11.56 19.28 6.81
C VAL A 572 11.50 20.79 6.62
N GLY A 573 10.74 21.46 7.47
CA GLY A 573 10.65 22.92 7.47
C GLY A 573 9.66 23.49 6.44
N GLY A 574 8.98 22.66 5.66
CA GLY A 574 7.96 23.10 4.71
C GLY A 574 7.21 21.92 4.08
N THR A 575 6.16 22.23 3.32
CA THR A 575 5.49 21.32 2.38
C THR A 575 5.86 21.73 0.95
N LEU A 576 5.85 20.79 0.03
CA LEU A 576 6.10 20.99 -1.40
C LEU A 576 4.83 21.38 -2.14
N SER A 577 3.65 21.01 -1.64
CA SER A 577 2.40 21.57 -2.16
C SER A 577 2.23 23.04 -1.76
N GLY A 578 2.84 23.49 -0.66
CA GLY A 578 2.55 24.80 -0.05
C GLY A 578 1.39 24.78 0.94
N MET A 579 0.82 23.61 1.23
CA MET A 579 -0.18 23.43 2.29
C MET A 579 0.41 23.78 3.66
N SER A 580 -0.29 24.60 4.44
CA SER A 580 0.18 25.00 5.78
C SER A 580 -0.96 25.30 6.75
N ILE A 581 -0.66 25.17 8.05
CA ILE A 581 -1.57 25.49 9.15
C ILE A 581 -0.94 26.63 9.97
N ASP A 582 -1.72 27.68 10.23
CA ASP A 582 -1.35 28.69 11.24
C ASP A 582 -1.96 28.26 12.60
N PRO A 583 -1.15 27.83 13.59
CA PRO A 583 -1.64 27.41 14.89
C PRO A 583 -2.43 28.48 15.64
N LYS A 584 -2.18 29.77 15.37
CA LYS A 584 -2.90 30.89 16.01
C LYS A 584 -4.31 31.09 15.44
N SER A 585 -4.55 30.60 14.24
CA SER A 585 -5.85 30.69 13.55
C SER A 585 -6.79 29.56 13.95
N VAL A 586 -6.28 28.50 14.57
CA VAL A 586 -7.08 27.37 15.06
C VAL A 586 -7.90 27.82 16.27
N SER A 587 -9.20 27.56 16.22
CA SER A 587 -10.11 27.87 17.34
C SER A 587 -10.82 26.61 17.84
N ILE A 588 -11.12 26.60 19.14
CA ILE A 588 -11.75 25.48 19.83
C ILE A 588 -13.03 26.01 20.49
N TYR A 589 -14.14 25.31 20.29
CA TYR A 589 -15.43 25.64 20.86
C TYR A 589 -16.01 24.46 21.67
N PRO A 590 -16.46 24.66 22.92
CA PRO A 590 -16.37 25.88 23.72
C PRO A 590 -14.92 26.35 23.93
N ALA A 591 -14.74 27.65 24.21
CA ALA A 591 -13.40 28.23 24.31
C ALA A 591 -12.59 27.59 25.44
N VAL A 592 -11.46 26.97 25.09
CA VAL A 592 -10.52 26.34 26.02
C VAL A 592 -9.10 26.83 25.72
N LYS A 593 -8.31 27.03 26.78
CA LYS A 593 -6.87 27.32 26.67
C LYS A 593 -6.10 26.02 26.42
N ALA A 594 -6.09 25.54 25.19
CA ALA A 594 -5.29 24.41 24.75
C ALA A 594 -4.22 24.89 23.74
N PRO A 595 -2.91 24.65 23.98
CA PRO A 595 -1.87 24.98 23.02
C PRO A 595 -2.05 24.15 21.74
N VAL A 596 -1.77 24.79 20.60
CA VAL A 596 -1.79 24.16 19.28
C VAL A 596 -0.35 24.04 18.79
N GLU A 597 0.10 22.82 18.57
CA GLU A 597 1.40 22.49 18.00
C GLU A 597 1.24 22.07 16.53
N TYR A 598 2.20 22.43 15.69
CA TYR A 598 2.17 22.13 14.27
C TYR A 598 3.55 21.71 13.78
N SER A 599 3.58 20.63 13.00
CA SER A 599 4.78 20.09 12.35
C SER A 599 4.48 19.71 10.90
N MET A 600 5.54 19.62 10.09
CA MET A 600 5.42 19.26 8.68
C MET A 600 6.67 18.52 8.21
N GLN A 601 6.47 17.52 7.37
CA GLN A 601 7.55 16.79 6.70
C GLN A 601 7.09 16.27 5.35
N ALA A 602 8.04 16.19 4.41
CA ALA A 602 7.89 15.56 3.13
C ALA A 602 8.90 14.42 2.99
N LEU A 603 8.41 13.26 2.55
CA LEU A 603 9.20 12.04 2.33
C LEU A 603 9.10 11.64 0.87
N SER A 604 10.13 10.99 0.34
CA SER A 604 10.04 10.30 -0.95
C SER A 604 9.12 9.08 -0.87
N GLY A 605 8.20 8.93 -1.82
CA GLY A 605 7.49 7.69 -2.12
C GLY A 605 8.25 6.87 -3.16
N ASP A 606 7.56 6.43 -4.21
CA ASP A 606 8.23 5.89 -5.40
C ASP A 606 8.80 7.05 -6.21
N TYR A 607 10.05 7.38 -5.89
CA TYR A 607 10.85 8.39 -6.57
C TYR A 607 11.94 7.69 -7.38
N LEU A 608 11.75 7.62 -8.68
CA LEU A 608 12.50 6.75 -9.57
C LEU A 608 13.30 7.56 -10.59
N LEU A 609 14.54 7.16 -10.78
CA LEU A 609 15.37 7.57 -11.91
C LEU A 609 15.41 6.39 -12.88
N TRP A 610 14.74 6.53 -14.03
CA TRP A 610 14.79 5.52 -15.07
C TRP A 610 16.14 5.56 -15.79
N ASN A 611 16.68 4.40 -16.13
CA ASN A 611 17.91 4.34 -16.93
C ASN A 611 17.65 4.99 -18.29
N THR A 612 18.34 6.09 -18.62
CA THR A 612 18.10 6.81 -19.87
C THR A 612 18.49 5.98 -21.11
N LEU A 613 19.31 4.94 -20.96
CA LEU A 613 19.73 4.04 -22.03
C LEU A 613 18.84 2.80 -22.18
N GLY A 614 17.97 2.53 -21.20
CA GLY A 614 17.17 1.30 -21.13
C GLY A 614 15.75 1.43 -21.68
N THR A 615 14.98 0.35 -21.63
CA THR A 615 13.52 0.41 -21.71
C THR A 615 12.97 1.04 -20.42
N CYS A 616 11.86 1.78 -20.53
CA CYS A 616 11.17 2.32 -19.37
C CYS A 616 9.65 2.31 -19.58
N PRO A 617 8.86 1.99 -18.54
CA PRO A 617 7.42 2.12 -18.61
C PRO A 617 7.03 3.59 -18.55
N PHE A 618 6.18 4.02 -19.49
CA PHE A 618 5.56 5.34 -19.44
C PHE A 618 4.11 5.22 -19.90
N ALA A 619 3.21 5.92 -19.21
CA ALA A 619 1.84 6.09 -19.65
C ALA A 619 1.76 7.38 -20.47
N LYS A 620 1.25 7.33 -21.70
CA LYS A 620 0.89 8.55 -22.43
C LYS A 620 -0.24 9.23 -21.67
N SER A 621 -0.02 10.46 -21.21
CA SER A 621 -1.10 11.27 -20.66
C SER A 621 -2.13 11.55 -21.77
N PRO A 622 -3.44 11.51 -21.46
CA PRO A 622 -4.45 11.89 -22.45
C PRO A 622 -4.18 13.33 -22.90
N GLU A 623 -4.13 13.54 -24.22
CA GLU A 623 -4.07 14.89 -24.79
C GLU A 623 -5.33 15.64 -24.32
N LEU A 624 -5.16 16.58 -23.40
CA LEU A 624 -6.16 17.60 -23.13
C LEU A 624 -6.35 18.38 -24.42
N LYS A 625 -7.37 18.02 -25.21
CA LYS A 625 -7.87 18.88 -26.28
C LYS A 625 -8.20 20.23 -25.64
N GLN A 626 -7.42 21.25 -25.99
CA GLN A 626 -7.64 22.63 -25.58
C GLN A 626 -9.00 23.15 -26.03
#